data_AF-D6RKW6-F1
#
_entry.id   AF-D6RKW6-F1
#
_cell.length_a   1.000
_cell.length_b   1.000
_cell.length_c   1.000
_cell.angle_alpha   90.00
_cell.angle_beta   90.00
_cell.angle_gamma   90.00
#
_symmetry.space_group_name_H-M   'P 1'
#
loop_
_entity.id
_entity.type
_entity.pdbx_description
1 polymer ?
#
loop_
_entity_poly.entity_id
_entity_poly.type
_entity_poly.pdbx_seq_one_letter_code
_entity_poly.pdbx_strand_id
1 'polypeptide(L)'
;MCLTHLITSYSLTELREDILLFVPQHLRQSLVRYTSIHSPLPNSRLFALYEAESHANGEIIVIGPNNSIRDDYFIQASAASTEGPSTSTSRSSPSPTPSIEDDWEAEDTSPALLRVVAIVSTHLSTSTVLSIPPTITHLALIHLPTPIPLHRLPFVCPLLVFLDLSFNTWLQDPPEETLKSWDRVYWGRWSQLKVLGLRGCDMSPDRLEKVNEGRWDDVRIVRE
;
A
#
# COMPACT_ATOMS: atom_id res chain seq x y z
N MET A 1 3.79 -6.32 -22.61
CA MET A 1 2.79 -6.37 -23.71
C MET A 1 2.00 -7.69 -23.71
N CYS A 2 2.63 -8.87 -23.70
CA CYS A 2 1.88 -10.15 -23.70
C CYS A 2 1.04 -10.39 -22.43
N LEU A 3 1.59 -10.12 -21.24
CA LEU A 3 0.90 -10.37 -19.96
C LEU A 3 -0.36 -9.50 -19.79
N THR A 4 -0.33 -8.27 -20.30
CA THR A 4 -1.49 -7.37 -20.33
C THR A 4 -2.60 -7.96 -21.19
N HIS A 5 -2.25 -8.49 -22.37
CA HIS A 5 -3.22 -9.14 -23.25
C HIS A 5 -3.85 -10.37 -22.58
N LEU A 6 -3.05 -11.21 -21.93
CA LEU A 6 -3.54 -12.36 -21.15
C LEU A 6 -4.56 -11.93 -20.09
N ILE A 7 -4.25 -10.90 -19.31
CA ILE A 7 -5.19 -10.42 -18.28
C ILE A 7 -6.46 -9.85 -18.86
N THR A 8 -6.37 -9.18 -20.00
CA THR A 8 -7.54 -8.58 -20.62
C THR A 8 -8.46 -9.61 -21.25
N SER A 9 -7.88 -10.64 -21.87
CA SER A 9 -8.59 -11.59 -22.75
C SER A 9 -9.23 -12.76 -22.02
N TYR A 10 -8.72 -13.16 -20.85
CA TYR A 10 -9.25 -14.30 -20.09
C TYR A 10 -10.32 -13.88 -19.09
N SER A 11 -11.25 -14.79 -18.77
CA SER A 11 -12.20 -14.57 -17.68
C SER A 11 -11.47 -14.44 -16.33
N LEU A 12 -12.15 -13.86 -15.33
CA LEU A 12 -11.53 -13.68 -14.00
C LEU A 12 -11.15 -15.03 -13.36
N THR A 13 -11.99 -16.05 -13.55
CA THR A 13 -11.76 -17.40 -13.02
C THR A 13 -10.55 -18.05 -13.68
N GLU A 14 -10.49 -18.10 -15.02
CA GLU A 14 -9.33 -18.65 -15.74
C GLU A 14 -8.04 -17.89 -15.42
N LEU A 15 -8.12 -16.56 -15.30
CA LEU A 15 -6.97 -15.76 -14.91
C LEU A 15 -6.42 -16.22 -13.55
N ARG A 16 -7.29 -16.37 -12.55
CA ARG A 16 -6.92 -16.73 -11.19
C ARG A 16 -6.42 -18.17 -11.08
N GLU A 17 -7.14 -19.10 -11.68
CA GLU A 17 -6.92 -20.54 -11.47
C GLU A 17 -5.87 -21.12 -12.43
N ASP A 18 -5.77 -20.59 -13.66
CA ASP A 18 -4.92 -21.20 -14.69
C ASP A 18 -3.67 -20.38 -15.04
N ILE A 19 -3.73 -19.05 -14.88
CA ILE A 19 -2.65 -18.17 -15.34
C ILE A 19 -1.80 -17.69 -14.17
N LEU A 20 -2.42 -17.08 -13.16
CA LEU A 20 -1.68 -16.38 -12.11
C LEU A 20 -0.79 -17.30 -11.28
N LEU A 21 -1.14 -18.58 -11.16
CA LEU A 21 -0.30 -19.60 -10.50
C LEU A 21 1.12 -19.70 -11.09
N PHE A 22 1.28 -19.37 -12.37
CA PHE A 22 2.55 -19.42 -13.08
C PHE A 22 3.22 -18.05 -13.26
N VAL A 23 2.62 -16.98 -12.74
CA VAL A 23 3.15 -15.61 -12.85
C VAL A 23 3.84 -15.22 -11.54
N PRO A 24 5.18 -15.08 -11.53
CA PRO A 24 5.93 -14.62 -10.36
C PRO A 24 5.47 -13.26 -9.85
N GLN A 25 5.59 -13.03 -8.53
CA GLN A 25 5.15 -11.79 -7.87
C GLN A 25 5.77 -10.52 -8.46
N HIS A 26 7.05 -10.54 -8.80
CA HIS A 26 7.73 -9.38 -9.39
C HIS A 26 7.15 -8.99 -10.78
N LEU A 27 6.65 -9.97 -11.55
CA LEU A 27 5.95 -9.70 -12.81
C LEU A 27 4.55 -9.15 -12.57
N ARG A 28 3.83 -9.67 -11.56
CA ARG A 28 2.54 -9.11 -11.13
C ARG A 28 2.69 -7.65 -10.70
N GLN A 29 3.73 -7.33 -9.94
CA GLN A 29 4.06 -5.95 -9.55
C GLN A 29 4.32 -5.06 -10.75
N SER A 30 5.17 -5.51 -11.69
CA SER A 30 5.50 -4.76 -12.90
C SER A 30 4.26 -4.43 -13.74
N LEU A 31 3.34 -5.38 -13.80
CA LEU A 31 2.07 -5.27 -14.51
C LEU A 31 1.06 -4.35 -13.80
N VAL A 32 0.97 -4.42 -12.47
CA VAL A 32 0.17 -3.49 -11.66
C VAL A 32 0.66 -2.06 -11.90
N ARG A 33 1.97 -1.82 -11.84
CA ARG A 33 2.57 -0.50 -12.15
C ARG A 33 2.26 -0.05 -13.58
N TYR A 34 2.44 -0.93 -14.56
CA TYR A 34 2.19 -0.60 -15.97
C TYR A 34 0.71 -0.25 -16.20
N THR A 35 -0.21 -1.09 -15.75
CA THR A 35 -1.65 -0.88 -15.93
C THR A 35 -2.14 0.35 -15.17
N SER A 36 -1.58 0.65 -14.00
CA SER A 36 -1.87 1.86 -13.23
C SER A 36 -1.66 3.15 -14.04
N ILE A 37 -0.64 3.19 -14.90
CA ILE A 37 -0.34 4.37 -15.72
C ILE A 37 -1.16 4.37 -17.01
N HIS A 38 -1.26 3.22 -17.68
CA HIS A 38 -1.76 3.16 -19.06
C HIS A 38 -3.25 2.81 -19.18
N SER A 39 -3.77 1.98 -18.29
CA SER A 39 -5.17 1.51 -18.31
C SER A 39 -5.50 0.85 -16.97
N PRO A 40 -5.87 1.63 -15.93
CA PRO A 40 -6.13 1.10 -14.60
C PRO A 40 -7.11 -0.07 -14.62
N LEU A 41 -6.77 -1.14 -13.91
CA LEU A 41 -7.60 -2.33 -13.85
C LEU A 41 -8.82 -2.10 -12.95
N PRO A 42 -9.97 -2.72 -13.25
CA PRO A 42 -11.09 -2.76 -12.31
C PRO A 42 -10.71 -3.57 -11.06
N ASN A 43 -11.29 -3.23 -9.91
CA ASN A 43 -11.07 -3.89 -8.61
C ASN A 43 -10.96 -5.42 -8.72
N SER A 44 -11.90 -6.09 -9.41
CA SER A 44 -11.92 -7.56 -9.50
C SER A 44 -10.63 -8.15 -10.06
N ARG A 45 -10.08 -7.58 -11.13
CA ARG A 45 -8.82 -8.03 -11.74
C ARG A 45 -7.61 -7.53 -10.96
N LEU A 46 -7.68 -6.33 -10.41
CA LEU A 46 -6.60 -5.77 -9.59
C LEU A 46 -6.35 -6.65 -8.35
N PHE A 47 -7.40 -6.99 -7.60
CA PHE A 47 -7.29 -7.81 -6.41
C PHE A 47 -6.94 -9.28 -6.71
N ALA A 48 -7.31 -9.80 -7.89
CA ALA A 48 -6.82 -11.12 -8.32
C ALA A 48 -5.29 -11.16 -8.45
N LEU A 49 -4.66 -10.05 -8.87
CA LEU A 49 -3.18 -9.95 -8.92
C LEU A 49 -2.54 -9.93 -7.53
N TYR A 50 -3.28 -9.57 -6.49
CA TYR A 50 -2.81 -9.47 -5.11
C TYR A 50 -3.07 -10.73 -4.28
N GLU A 51 -4.00 -11.59 -4.69
CA GLU A 51 -4.74 -12.49 -3.82
C GLU A 51 -3.92 -13.44 -2.93
N ALA A 52 -2.79 -13.95 -3.40
CA ALA A 52 -1.96 -14.86 -2.60
C ALA A 52 -1.30 -14.19 -1.38
N GLU A 53 -0.99 -12.89 -1.48
CA GLU A 53 -0.20 -12.16 -0.47
C GLU A 53 -0.90 -10.86 -0.02
N SER A 54 -2.12 -10.60 -0.52
CA SER A 54 -2.84 -9.32 -0.41
C SER A 54 -2.08 -8.11 -0.98
N HIS A 55 -1.03 -8.33 -1.76
CA HIS A 55 -0.25 -7.30 -2.47
C HIS A 55 0.61 -7.91 -3.57
N ALA A 56 1.14 -7.08 -4.47
CA ALA A 56 2.10 -7.51 -5.47
C ALA A 56 3.53 -7.16 -5.01
N ASN A 57 4.24 -8.12 -4.43
CA ASN A 57 5.64 -7.96 -3.99
C ASN A 57 5.84 -6.75 -3.05
N GLY A 58 5.01 -6.64 -2.01
CA GLY A 58 5.07 -5.56 -1.02
C GLY A 58 4.50 -4.22 -1.49
N GLU A 59 3.75 -4.19 -2.60
CA GLU A 59 3.16 -2.97 -3.17
C GLU A 59 1.67 -3.13 -3.50
N ILE A 60 0.90 -2.09 -3.16
CA ILE A 60 -0.50 -1.93 -3.56
C ILE A 60 -0.64 -0.60 -4.28
N ILE A 61 -1.19 -0.64 -5.50
CA ILE A 61 -1.58 0.55 -6.26
C ILE A 61 -3.05 0.43 -6.61
N VAL A 62 -3.86 1.43 -6.22
CA VAL A 62 -5.29 1.51 -6.54
C VAL A 62 -5.56 2.87 -7.18
N ILE A 63 -6.12 2.84 -8.39
CA ILE A 63 -6.33 4.06 -9.19
C ILE A 63 -7.76 4.11 -9.71
N GLY A 64 -8.39 5.27 -9.55
CA GLY A 64 -9.64 5.63 -10.19
C GLY A 64 -10.86 5.65 -9.26
N PRO A 65 -11.88 6.46 -9.58
CA PRO A 65 -12.98 6.78 -8.68
C PRO A 65 -13.92 5.61 -8.40
N ASN A 66 -13.94 4.62 -9.29
CA ASN A 66 -14.77 3.42 -9.18
C ASN A 66 -14.05 2.24 -8.52
N ASN A 67 -12.77 2.43 -8.20
CA ASN A 67 -12.00 1.45 -7.43
C ASN A 67 -12.07 1.81 -5.95
N SER A 68 -11.85 0.81 -5.08
CA SER A 68 -11.99 0.99 -3.63
C SER A 68 -11.28 -0.14 -2.89
N ILE A 69 -10.66 0.19 -1.77
CA ILE A 69 -10.14 -0.78 -0.81
C ILE A 69 -11.24 -1.05 0.22
N ARG A 70 -11.45 -2.32 0.59
CA ARG A 70 -12.38 -2.68 1.67
C ARG A 70 -11.82 -2.23 3.02
N ASP A 71 -12.68 -1.80 3.94
CA ASP A 71 -12.27 -1.28 5.25
C ASP A 71 -11.45 -2.28 6.08
N ASP A 72 -11.72 -3.58 5.89
CA ASP A 72 -11.09 -4.71 6.56
C ASP A 72 -9.90 -5.30 5.80
N TYR A 73 -9.52 -4.73 4.65
CA TYR A 73 -8.55 -5.33 3.73
C TYR A 73 -7.19 -5.60 4.41
N PHE A 74 -6.62 -4.59 5.07
CA PHE A 74 -5.31 -4.70 5.71
C PHE A 74 -5.33 -5.58 6.98
N ILE A 75 -6.47 -5.68 7.64
CA ILE A 75 -6.66 -6.53 8.82
C ILE A 75 -6.67 -8.00 8.39
N GLN A 76 -7.44 -8.32 7.34
CA GLN A 76 -7.51 -9.67 6.77
C GLN A 76 -6.17 -10.11 6.19
N ALA A 77 -5.47 -9.21 5.49
CA ALA A 77 -4.15 -9.48 4.95
C ALA A 77 -3.16 -9.93 6.04
N SER A 78 -3.19 -9.25 7.20
CA SER A 78 -2.31 -9.56 8.33
C SER A 78 -2.62 -10.93 8.96
N ALA A 79 -3.91 -11.31 9.01
CA ALA A 79 -4.35 -12.60 9.54
C ALA A 79 -3.95 -13.77 8.63
N ALA A 80 -4.11 -13.61 7.31
CA ALA A 80 -3.78 -14.65 6.33
C ALA A 80 -2.29 -15.02 6.32
N SER A 81 -1.39 -14.06 6.58
CA SER A 81 0.05 -14.31 6.70
C SER A 81 0.47 -15.08 7.96
N THR A 82 -0.43 -15.28 8.93
CA THR A 82 -0.14 -16.04 10.17
C THR A 82 -0.60 -17.50 10.08
N GLU A 83 -1.55 -17.81 9.19
CA GLU A 83 -1.99 -19.17 8.94
C GLU A 83 -1.05 -19.84 7.93
N GLY A 84 0.06 -20.40 8.44
CA GLY A 84 0.83 -21.39 7.69
C GLY A 84 -0.07 -22.54 7.20
N PRO A 85 0.34 -23.30 6.17
CA PRO A 85 -0.49 -24.33 5.56
C PRO A 85 -0.91 -25.35 6.61
N SER A 86 -2.16 -25.24 7.05
CA SER A 86 -2.77 -26.11 8.04
C SER A 86 -3.14 -27.40 7.33
N THR A 87 -2.23 -28.37 7.32
CA THR A 87 -2.52 -29.75 6.93
C THR A 87 -3.48 -30.36 7.97
N SER A 88 -4.76 -30.22 7.69
CA SER A 88 -5.81 -31.01 8.33
C SER A 88 -5.71 -32.45 7.86
N THR A 89 -5.07 -33.35 8.63
CA THR A 89 -5.43 -34.79 8.60
C THR A 89 -5.15 -35.48 9.93
N SER A 90 -6.20 -36.12 10.41
CA SER A 90 -6.34 -36.97 11.58
C SER A 90 -5.43 -38.21 11.63
N ARG A 91 -4.92 -38.49 12.84
CA ARG A 91 -4.63 -39.80 13.50
C ARG A 91 -3.63 -40.79 12.84
N SER A 92 -2.70 -41.22 13.70
CA SER A 92 -1.94 -42.50 13.76
C SER A 92 -0.79 -42.76 12.77
N SER A 93 0.45 -42.52 13.22
CA SER A 93 1.57 -43.49 13.36
C SER A 93 2.94 -42.76 13.37
N PRO A 94 3.89 -43.08 14.27
CA PRO A 94 5.21 -42.46 14.27
C PRO A 94 6.12 -43.22 13.29
N SER A 95 6.42 -42.61 12.15
CA SER A 95 7.56 -43.01 11.32
C SER A 95 8.55 -41.84 11.30
N PRO A 96 9.84 -42.07 11.56
CA PRO A 96 10.84 -41.02 11.57
C PRO A 96 11.25 -40.72 10.13
N THR A 97 10.66 -39.69 9.53
CA THR A 97 11.23 -39.08 8.32
C THR A 97 12.40 -38.17 8.72
N PRO A 98 13.52 -38.19 7.97
CA PRO A 98 14.71 -37.45 8.32
C PRO A 98 14.42 -35.94 8.26
N SER A 99 15.05 -35.23 9.19
CA SER A 99 15.13 -33.78 9.26
C SER A 99 15.37 -33.20 7.87
N ILE A 100 14.47 -32.29 7.46
CA ILE A 100 14.77 -31.30 6.44
C ILE A 100 16.01 -30.58 6.95
N GLU A 101 17.14 -30.90 6.34
CA GLU A 101 18.37 -30.17 6.53
C GLU A 101 18.08 -28.71 6.18
N ASP A 102 18.43 -27.79 7.09
CA ASP A 102 18.44 -26.35 6.84
C ASP A 102 19.29 -26.10 5.59
N ASP A 103 18.65 -26.04 4.43
CA ASP A 103 19.26 -25.64 3.18
C ASP A 103 19.49 -24.13 3.26
N TRP A 104 20.68 -23.74 3.72
CA TRP A 104 21.09 -22.34 3.81
C TRP A 104 21.17 -21.64 2.44
N GLU A 105 21.04 -22.38 1.32
CA GLU A 105 20.90 -21.84 -0.04
C GLU A 105 19.46 -21.76 -0.53
N ALA A 106 18.48 -22.26 0.23
CA ALA A 106 17.08 -22.03 -0.09
C ALA A 106 16.81 -20.53 0.01
N GLU A 107 16.42 -19.92 -1.13
CA GLU A 107 15.96 -18.54 -1.15
C GLU A 107 14.90 -18.38 -0.07
N ASP A 108 15.13 -17.44 0.84
CA ASP A 108 14.29 -17.17 1.99
C ASP A 108 12.86 -16.86 1.49
N THR A 109 12.00 -17.88 1.45
CA THR A 109 10.61 -17.81 0.93
C THR A 109 9.68 -17.05 1.87
N SER A 110 10.24 -16.24 2.75
CA SER A 110 9.51 -15.35 3.64
C SER A 110 8.67 -14.39 2.81
N PRO A 111 7.35 -14.28 3.06
CA PRO A 111 6.48 -13.42 2.27
C PRO A 111 6.94 -11.96 2.39
N ALA A 112 6.97 -11.24 1.26
CA ALA A 112 7.34 -9.85 1.25
C ALA A 112 6.38 -9.03 2.13
N LEU A 113 6.90 -8.16 2.98
CA LEU A 113 6.03 -7.25 3.76
C LEU A 113 5.50 -6.13 2.86
N LEU A 114 4.25 -5.72 3.08
CA LEU A 114 3.69 -4.52 2.45
C LEU A 114 4.48 -3.28 2.88
N ARG A 115 5.07 -2.57 1.92
CA ARG A 115 5.91 -1.38 2.14
C ARG A 115 5.43 -0.16 1.37
N VAL A 116 4.75 -0.36 0.24
CA VAL A 116 4.33 0.71 -0.67
C VAL A 116 2.82 0.66 -0.85
N VAL A 117 2.15 1.78 -0.61
CA VAL A 117 0.72 1.95 -0.89
C VAL A 117 0.53 3.24 -1.67
N ALA A 118 -0.09 3.13 -2.85
CA ALA A 118 -0.49 4.26 -3.66
C ALA A 118 -1.99 4.20 -3.96
N ILE A 119 -2.71 5.25 -3.57
CA ILE A 119 -4.15 5.38 -3.72
C ILE A 119 -4.39 6.70 -4.45
N VAL A 120 -4.92 6.61 -5.67
CA VAL A 120 -5.05 7.75 -6.58
C VAL A 120 -6.49 7.88 -7.04
N SER A 121 -7.08 9.08 -6.88
CA SER A 121 -8.44 9.37 -7.34
C SER A 121 -9.49 8.36 -6.83
N THR A 122 -9.29 7.82 -5.64
CA THR A 122 -10.07 6.70 -5.07
C THR A 122 -10.64 7.12 -3.72
N HIS A 123 -11.87 6.70 -3.39
CA HIS A 123 -12.41 6.91 -2.05
C HIS A 123 -11.65 6.08 -1.02
N LEU A 124 -11.25 6.73 0.07
CA LEU A 124 -10.52 6.11 1.17
C LEU A 124 -11.23 6.40 2.48
N SER A 125 -11.78 5.36 3.11
CA SER A 125 -12.44 5.52 4.40
C SER A 125 -11.43 5.77 5.51
N THR A 126 -11.86 6.49 6.55
CA THR A 126 -11.06 6.67 7.76
C THR A 126 -10.64 5.33 8.38
N SER A 127 -11.51 4.32 8.37
CA SER A 127 -11.19 2.98 8.87
C SER A 127 -10.02 2.36 8.10
N THR A 128 -10.06 2.46 6.77
CA THR A 128 -8.97 1.97 5.91
C THR A 128 -7.66 2.69 6.18
N VAL A 129 -7.69 4.02 6.36
CA VAL A 129 -6.48 4.80 6.71
C VAL A 129 -5.87 4.33 8.02
N LEU A 130 -6.71 4.04 9.02
CA LEU A 130 -6.26 3.63 10.35
C LEU A 130 -5.85 2.15 10.42
N SER A 131 -6.20 1.34 9.42
CA SER A 131 -5.80 -0.06 9.32
C SER A 131 -4.55 -0.28 8.45
N ILE A 132 -3.97 0.78 7.87
CA ILE A 132 -2.72 0.68 7.10
C ILE A 132 -1.61 0.05 7.98
N PRO A 133 -0.86 -0.94 7.48
CA PRO A 133 0.19 -1.59 8.28
C PRO A 133 1.32 -0.63 8.70
N PRO A 134 1.92 -0.82 9.88
CA PRO A 134 3.05 0.01 10.33
C PRO A 134 4.34 -0.21 9.54
N THR A 135 4.39 -1.23 8.68
CA THR A 135 5.51 -1.55 7.78
C THR A 135 5.58 -0.65 6.55
N ILE A 136 4.58 0.21 6.32
CA ILE A 136 4.58 1.14 5.19
C ILE A 136 5.70 2.16 5.34
N THR A 137 6.49 2.27 4.26
CA THR A 137 7.59 3.24 4.11
C THR A 137 7.29 4.28 3.03
N HIS A 138 6.47 3.93 2.03
CA HIS A 138 6.08 4.82 0.95
C HIS A 138 4.57 4.86 0.82
N LEU A 139 4.00 6.04 1.03
CA LEU A 139 2.56 6.25 0.99
C LEU A 139 2.23 7.39 0.03
N ALA A 140 1.43 7.12 -1.00
CA ALA A 140 0.91 8.12 -1.92
C ALA A 140 -0.61 8.13 -1.83
N LEU A 141 -1.17 9.26 -1.41
CA LEU A 141 -2.61 9.50 -1.24
C LEU A 141 -2.97 10.71 -2.09
N ILE A 142 -3.16 10.48 -3.38
CA ILE A 142 -3.18 11.53 -4.41
C ILE A 142 -4.60 11.74 -4.90
N HIS A 143 -5.02 13.01 -5.00
CA HIS A 143 -6.34 13.38 -5.52
C HIS A 143 -7.49 12.59 -4.85
N LEU A 144 -7.46 12.47 -3.52
CA LEU A 144 -8.54 11.83 -2.77
C LEU A 144 -9.75 12.78 -2.73
N PRO A 145 -10.97 12.26 -2.94
CA PRO A 145 -12.19 13.07 -2.98
C PRO A 145 -12.58 13.62 -1.60
N THR A 146 -12.09 13.01 -0.51
CA THR A 146 -12.44 13.37 0.86
C THR A 146 -11.19 13.57 1.71
N PRO A 147 -11.20 14.54 2.66
CA PRO A 147 -10.11 14.70 3.62
C PRO A 147 -9.88 13.43 4.45
N ILE A 148 -8.63 13.20 4.82
CA ILE A 148 -8.20 12.08 5.68
C ILE A 148 -7.67 12.61 7.03
N PRO A 149 -7.69 11.79 8.10
CA PRO A 149 -7.18 12.21 9.40
C PRO A 149 -5.63 12.22 9.44
N LEU A 150 -5.00 13.18 8.76
CA LEU A 150 -3.54 13.29 8.62
C LEU A 150 -2.80 13.21 9.96
N HIS A 151 -3.33 13.83 11.02
CA HIS A 151 -2.73 13.81 12.37
C HIS A 151 -2.60 12.40 12.98
N ARG A 152 -3.30 11.39 12.44
CA ARG A 152 -3.21 10.00 12.89
C ARG A 152 -2.14 9.21 12.16
N LEU A 153 -1.79 9.59 10.93
CA LEU A 153 -0.83 8.86 10.11
C LEU A 153 0.55 8.65 10.77
N PRO A 154 1.11 9.60 11.55
CA PRO A 154 2.38 9.35 12.24
C PRO A 154 2.36 8.20 13.24
N PHE A 155 1.18 7.86 13.77
CA PHE A 155 1.00 6.74 14.68
C PHE A 155 0.74 5.43 13.94
N VAL A 156 0.06 5.50 12.80
CA VAL A 156 -0.28 4.33 11.98
C VAL A 156 0.93 3.86 11.18
N CYS A 157 1.65 4.78 10.53
CA CYS A 157 2.80 4.50 9.67
C CYS A 157 4.04 5.25 10.18
N PRO A 158 4.67 4.79 11.29
CA PRO A 158 5.82 5.47 11.88
C PRO A 158 7.10 5.38 11.03
N LEU A 159 7.18 4.40 10.12
CA LEU A 159 8.34 4.14 9.27
C LEU A 159 8.31 4.88 7.92
N LEU A 160 7.41 5.87 7.76
CA LEU A 160 7.29 6.59 6.49
C LEU A 160 8.59 7.34 6.14
N VAL A 161 9.08 7.04 4.94
CA VAL A 161 10.21 7.70 4.26
C VAL A 161 9.71 8.64 3.17
N PHE A 162 8.58 8.30 2.55
CA PHE A 162 7.96 9.07 1.47
C PHE A 162 6.46 9.20 1.72
N LEU A 163 5.96 10.43 1.70
CA LEU A 163 4.53 10.75 1.75
C LEU A 163 4.17 11.67 0.60
N ASP A 164 3.21 11.29 -0.24
CA ASP A 164 2.68 12.16 -1.29
C ASP A 164 1.20 12.45 -1.04
N LEU A 165 0.87 13.74 -0.90
CA LEU A 165 -0.49 14.26 -0.74
C LEU A 165 -0.86 15.20 -1.89
N SER A 166 -0.23 15.06 -3.05
CA SER A 166 -0.45 15.93 -4.20
C SER A 166 -1.90 15.89 -4.71
N PHE A 167 -2.34 17.00 -5.29
CA PHE A 167 -3.61 17.21 -5.98
C PHE A 167 -4.86 16.94 -5.13
N ASN A 168 -4.72 16.93 -3.81
CA ASN A 168 -5.85 16.87 -2.91
C ASN A 168 -6.50 18.25 -2.82
N THR A 169 -7.71 18.41 -3.37
CA THR A 169 -8.42 19.69 -3.42
C THR A 169 -8.71 20.26 -2.03
N TRP A 170 -8.90 19.39 -1.04
CA TRP A 170 -9.04 19.76 0.36
C TRP A 170 -7.74 20.27 1.03
N LEU A 171 -6.60 20.25 0.33
CA LEU A 171 -5.36 20.96 0.69
C LEU A 171 -5.09 22.18 -0.20
N GLN A 172 -5.87 22.37 -1.26
CA GLN A 172 -5.77 23.54 -2.14
C GLN A 172 -6.59 24.71 -1.59
N ASP A 173 -7.82 24.46 -1.16
CA ASP A 173 -8.62 25.42 -0.39
C ASP A 173 -9.07 24.74 0.90
N PRO A 174 -8.15 24.60 1.87
CA PRO A 174 -8.38 23.74 3.02
C PRO A 174 -9.43 24.34 3.97
N PRO A 175 -10.52 23.61 4.28
CA PRO A 175 -11.45 24.05 5.31
C PRO A 175 -10.75 24.10 6.68
N GLU A 176 -11.30 24.89 7.61
CA GLU A 176 -10.71 25.12 8.94
C GLU A 176 -10.42 23.80 9.69
N GLU A 177 -11.25 22.78 9.50
CA GLU A 177 -11.03 21.45 10.09
C GLU A 177 -9.79 20.74 9.54
N THR A 178 -9.55 20.82 8.22
CA THR A 178 -8.34 20.29 7.60
C THR A 178 -7.11 21.02 8.12
N LEU A 179 -7.20 22.34 8.24
CA LEU A 179 -6.13 23.16 8.79
C LEU A 179 -5.81 22.78 10.23
N LYS A 180 -6.83 22.59 11.09
CA LYS A 180 -6.69 22.08 12.45
C LYS A 180 -6.09 20.67 12.49
N SER A 181 -6.48 19.80 11.56
CA SER A 181 -5.91 18.46 11.42
C SER A 181 -4.42 18.52 11.07
N TRP A 182 -4.02 19.37 10.12
CA TRP A 182 -2.62 19.62 9.76
C TRP A 182 -1.80 20.13 10.94
N ASP A 183 -2.31 21.13 11.66
CA ASP A 183 -1.62 21.74 12.80
C ASP A 183 -1.43 20.76 13.98
N ARG A 184 -2.23 19.69 14.03
CA ARG A 184 -2.11 18.61 15.02
C ARG A 184 -1.15 17.50 14.60
N VAL A 185 -0.67 17.50 13.35
CA VAL A 185 0.30 16.49 12.90
C VAL A 185 1.59 16.68 13.68
N TYR A 186 2.00 15.65 14.41
CA TYR A 186 3.27 15.65 15.11
C TYR A 186 4.39 15.18 14.18
N TRP A 187 4.88 16.08 13.32
CA TRP A 187 5.88 15.80 12.27
C TRP A 187 7.16 15.14 12.79
N GLY A 188 7.57 15.46 14.01
CA GLY A 188 8.73 14.86 14.67
C GLY A 188 8.65 13.34 14.89
N ARG A 189 7.46 12.72 14.83
CA ARG A 189 7.30 11.26 14.88
C ARG A 189 7.80 10.56 13.64
N TRP A 190 7.76 11.23 12.50
CA TRP A 190 8.30 10.72 11.25
C TRP A 190 9.78 11.02 11.16
N SER A 191 10.59 10.39 12.01
CA SER A 191 12.05 10.58 12.00
C SER A 191 12.69 10.14 10.68
N GLN A 192 12.04 9.24 9.93
CA GLN A 192 12.56 8.71 8.67
C GLN A 192 12.05 9.41 7.42
N LEU A 193 11.10 10.34 7.54
CA LEU A 193 10.50 11.01 6.38
C LEU A 193 11.55 11.86 5.66
N LYS A 194 11.73 11.61 4.37
CA LYS A 194 12.69 12.33 3.52
C LYS A 194 12.02 13.18 2.47
N VAL A 195 10.83 12.78 2.02
CA VAL A 195 10.12 13.46 0.94
C VAL A 195 8.65 13.63 1.29
N LEU A 196 8.16 14.86 1.14
CA LEU A 196 6.74 15.22 1.25
C LEU A 196 6.28 15.85 -0.08
N GLY A 197 5.42 15.15 -0.81
CA GLY A 197 4.79 15.63 -2.05
C GLY A 197 3.53 16.44 -1.75
N LEU A 198 3.46 17.66 -2.27
CA LEU A 198 2.35 18.61 -2.10
C LEU A 198 2.06 19.37 -3.40
N ARG A 199 2.22 18.72 -4.56
CA ARG A 199 1.95 19.38 -5.85
C ARG A 199 0.48 19.71 -5.97
N GLY A 200 0.15 20.89 -6.49
CA GLY A 200 -1.23 21.34 -6.63
C GLY A 200 -1.97 21.55 -5.29
N CYS A 201 -1.25 21.60 -4.18
CA CYS A 201 -1.78 22.00 -2.87
C CYS A 201 -1.32 23.43 -2.55
N ASP A 202 -2.16 24.24 -1.90
CA ASP A 202 -1.85 25.65 -1.57
C ASP A 202 -1.71 25.82 -0.05
N MET A 203 -0.62 25.26 0.46
CA MET A 203 -0.30 25.27 1.88
C MET A 203 0.62 26.45 2.21
N SER A 204 0.27 27.22 3.23
CA SER A 204 1.05 28.42 3.61
C SER A 204 2.49 28.07 4.02
N PRO A 205 3.47 28.95 3.77
CA PRO A 205 4.87 28.75 4.17
C PRO A 205 5.03 28.42 5.66
N ASP A 206 4.37 29.15 6.55
CA ASP A 206 4.42 28.96 8.01
C ASP A 206 4.02 27.52 8.43
N ARG A 207 3.06 26.92 7.72
CA ARG A 207 2.61 25.54 7.99
C ARG A 207 3.61 24.50 7.51
N LEU A 208 4.44 24.86 6.55
CA LEU A 208 5.44 24.00 5.95
C LEU A 208 6.76 24.05 6.71
N GLU A 209 7.07 25.17 7.35
CA GLU A 209 8.17 25.26 8.33
C GLU A 209 7.99 24.26 9.48
N LYS A 210 6.75 24.04 9.94
CA LYS A 210 6.43 23.02 10.96
C LYS A 210 6.83 21.60 10.60
N VAL A 211 6.94 21.28 9.30
CA VAL A 211 7.34 19.93 8.84
C VAL A 211 8.78 19.63 9.24
N ASN A 212 9.65 20.65 9.22
CA ASN A 212 11.08 20.53 9.52
C ASN A 212 11.46 20.99 10.92
N GLU A 213 10.49 21.44 11.72
CA GLU A 213 10.73 21.89 13.09
C GLU A 213 11.36 20.78 13.93
N GLY A 214 12.55 21.06 14.48
CA GLY A 214 13.28 20.14 15.35
C GLY A 214 13.94 18.94 14.65
N ARG A 215 14.00 18.91 13.31
CA ARG A 215 14.68 17.85 12.56
C ARG A 215 16.15 18.20 12.31
N TRP A 216 16.99 17.18 12.24
CA TRP A 216 18.41 17.32 11.89
C TRP A 216 18.61 17.31 10.38
N ASP A 217 17.85 16.45 9.70
CA ASP A 217 17.77 16.38 8.25
C ASP A 217 16.40 16.91 7.81
N ASP A 218 16.41 17.91 6.92
CA ASP A 218 15.17 18.48 6.38
C ASP A 218 14.43 17.49 5.48
N VAL A 219 13.11 17.45 5.60
CA VAL A 219 12.22 16.83 4.61
C VAL A 219 12.27 17.67 3.34
N ARG A 220 12.54 17.01 2.21
CA ARG A 220 12.40 17.61 0.89
C ARG A 220 10.91 17.75 0.55
N ILE A 221 10.41 18.98 0.56
CA ILE A 221 9.03 19.32 0.18
C ILE A 221 8.98 19.57 -1.32
N VAL A 222 8.18 18.81 -2.06
CA VAL A 222 8.04 18.92 -3.52
C VAL A 222 6.70 19.55 -3.88
N ARG A 223 6.73 20.70 -4.55
CA ARG A 223 5.54 21.50 -4.89
C ARG A 223 5.27 21.63 -6.40
N GLU A 224 6.29 21.39 -7.22
CA GLU A 224 6.24 21.41 -8.69
C GLU A 224 6.55 20.03 -9.29
#